data_AF-A0A967GSN3-F1
#
_entry.id   AF-A0A967GSN3-F1
#
_cell.length_a   1.000
_cell.length_b   1.000
_cell.length_c   1.000
_cell.angle_alpha   90.00
_cell.angle_beta   90.00
_cell.angle_gamma   90.00
#
_symmetry.space_group_name_H-M   'P 1'
#
loop_
_entity.id
_entity.type
_entity.pdbx_description
1 polymer ?
#
loop_
_entity_poly.entity_id
_entity_poly.type
_entity_poly.pdbx_seq_one_letter_code
_entity_poly.pdbx_strand_id
1 'polypeptide(L)'
;DADLYDPEEDEARDRLMATLRRSHFGLVEAIRQSDVDANTNFLLVVDQFEELFRFQQAAPAARDEADEFVSLLLEATRQREVPIFVVLTMRSDF
;
A
#
# COMPACT_ATOMS: atom_id res chain seq x y z
N ASP A 1 8.66 22.97 22.81
CA ASP A 1 9.01 22.86 21.39
C ASP A 1 8.44 21.56 20.85
N ALA A 2 7.49 21.69 19.92
CA ALA A 2 6.95 20.56 19.19
C ALA A 2 7.91 20.30 18.04
N ASP A 3 8.84 19.37 18.26
CA ASP A 3 9.69 18.88 17.20
C ASP A 3 8.81 18.03 16.29
N LEU A 4 8.39 18.63 15.17
CA LEU A 4 7.53 18.01 14.16
C LEU A 4 8.29 17.01 13.28
N TYR A 5 9.54 16.71 13.65
CA TYR A 5 10.44 15.78 12.99
C TYR A 5 10.89 14.76 14.03
N ASP A 6 10.16 13.66 14.14
CA ASP A 6 10.65 12.46 14.81
C ASP A 6 11.49 11.66 13.78
N PRO A 7 12.82 11.65 13.89
CA PRO A 7 13.67 10.90 12.97
C PRO A 7 13.37 9.38 12.99
N GLU A 8 12.80 8.88 14.09
CA GLU A 8 12.35 7.48 14.17
C GLU A 8 11.16 7.20 13.23
N GLU A 9 10.31 8.20 13.00
CA GLU A 9 9.16 8.11 12.10
C GLU A 9 9.58 8.11 10.62
N ASP A 10 10.56 8.94 10.25
CA ASP A 10 11.14 8.93 8.89
C ASP A 10 11.84 7.59 8.59
N GLU A 11 12.61 7.05 9.53
CA GLU A 11 13.21 5.73 9.37
C GLU A 11 12.15 4.62 9.26
N ALA A 12 11.08 4.68 10.06
CA ALA A 12 9.98 3.72 10.00
C ALA A 12 9.27 3.78 8.63
N ARG A 13 9.02 4.98 8.09
CA ARG A 13 8.45 5.17 6.76
C ARG A 13 9.36 4.57 5.68
N ASP A 14 10.65 4.85 5.73
CA ASP A 14 11.59 4.39 4.72
C ASP A 14 11.71 2.85 4.75
N ARG A 15 11.72 2.24 5.94
CA ARG A 15 11.66 0.78 6.11
C ARG A 15 10.36 0.21 5.56
N LEU A 16 9.21 0.83 5.85
CA LEU A 16 7.92 0.40 5.32
C LEU A 16 7.91 0.46 3.78
N MET A 17 8.35 1.57 3.21
CA MET A 17 8.44 1.74 1.75
C MET A 17 9.37 0.71 1.11
N ALA A 18 10.49 0.40 1.75
CA ALA A 18 11.38 -0.66 1.30
C ALA A 18 10.70 -2.04 1.31
N THR A 19 9.93 -2.36 2.35
CA THR A 19 9.15 -3.60 2.43
C THR A 19 8.06 -3.67 1.36
N LEU A 20 7.30 -2.58 1.17
CA LEU A 20 6.23 -2.51 0.16
C LEU A 20 6.76 -2.69 -1.26
N ARG A 21 7.94 -2.13 -1.58
CA ARG A 21 8.56 -2.20 -2.91
C ARG A 21 9.35 -3.49 -3.17
N ARG A 22 9.59 -4.30 -2.14
CA ARG A 22 10.43 -5.51 -2.28
C ARG A 22 9.72 -6.63 -3.04
N SER A 23 8.40 -6.72 -2.92
CA SER A 23 7.59 -7.74 -3.61
C SER A 23 6.11 -7.36 -3.63
N HIS A 24 5.33 -8.05 -4.47
CA HIS A 24 3.87 -7.97 -4.47
C HIS A 24 3.22 -8.46 -3.16
N PHE A 25 3.96 -9.13 -2.27
CA PHE A 25 3.50 -9.48 -0.92
C PHE A 25 3.87 -8.43 0.14
N GLY A 26 4.46 -7.29 -0.26
CA GLY A 26 5.01 -6.31 0.68
C GLY A 26 4.02 -5.80 1.73
N LEU A 27 2.73 -5.66 1.39
CA LEU A 27 1.71 -5.26 2.37
C LEU A 27 1.46 -6.33 3.44
N VAL A 28 1.48 -7.59 3.05
CA VAL A 28 1.33 -8.74 3.96
C VAL A 28 2.53 -8.81 4.90
N GLU A 29 3.74 -8.66 4.35
CA GLU A 29 4.98 -8.66 5.12
C GLU A 29 5.02 -7.49 6.10
N ALA A 30 4.63 -6.29 5.68
CA ALA A 30 4.59 -5.11 6.53
C ALA A 30 3.67 -5.31 7.75
N ILE A 31 2.48 -5.87 7.55
CA ILE A 31 1.55 -6.18 8.64
C ILE A 31 2.12 -7.27 9.55
N ARG A 32 2.71 -8.33 8.99
CA ARG A 32 3.33 -9.41 9.79
C ARG A 32 4.53 -8.96 10.62
N GLN A 33 5.23 -7.92 10.18
CA GLN A 33 6.36 -7.33 10.90
C GLN A 33 5.93 -6.25 11.90
N SER A 34 4.66 -5.84 11.87
CA SER A 34 4.12 -4.86 12.81
C SER A 34 3.82 -5.49 14.18
N ASP A 35 3.75 -4.66 15.22
CA ASP A 35 3.40 -5.08 16.59
C ASP A 35 1.89 -5.33 16.80
N VAL A 36 1.11 -5.37 15.72
CA VAL A 36 -0.35 -5.47 15.79
C VAL A 36 -0.74 -6.95 15.93
N ASP A 37 -1.74 -7.25 16.75
CA ASP A 37 -2.19 -8.62 16.99
C ASP A 37 -2.56 -9.32 15.67
N ALA A 38 -2.14 -10.59 15.53
CA ALA A 38 -2.30 -11.38 14.31
C ALA A 38 -3.77 -11.55 13.84
N ASN A 39 -4.75 -11.30 14.72
CA ASN A 39 -6.17 -11.42 14.42
C ASN A 39 -6.88 -10.06 14.27
N THR A 40 -6.12 -8.97 14.17
CA THR A 40 -6.64 -7.62 13.97
C THR A 40 -7.04 -7.42 12.51
N ASN A 41 -8.28 -7.03 12.27
CA ASN A 41 -8.76 -6.70 10.93
C ASN A 41 -8.12 -5.41 10.42
N PHE A 42 -7.42 -5.50 9.29
CA PHE A 42 -6.86 -4.34 8.60
C PHE A 42 -7.80 -3.90 7.48
N LEU A 43 -8.26 -2.64 7.54
CA LEU A 43 -9.02 -2.02 6.46
C LEU A 43 -8.13 -1.02 5.73
N LEU A 44 -7.79 -1.32 4.49
CA LEU A 44 -7.12 -0.41 3.56
C LEU A 44 -8.17 0.29 2.70
N VAL A 45 -8.27 1.60 2.83
CA VAL A 45 -9.11 2.43 1.96
C VAL A 45 -8.20 3.09 0.92
N VAL A 46 -8.43 2.76 -0.34
CA VAL A 46 -7.78 3.42 -1.47
C VAL A 46 -8.81 4.36 -2.07
N ASP A 47 -8.61 5.65 -1.82
CA ASP A 47 -9.44 6.68 -2.43
C ASP A 47 -8.94 7.02 -3.85
N GLN A 48 -9.86 7.43 -4.72
CA GLN A 48 -9.59 7.87 -6.08
C GLN A 48 -8.75 6.89 -6.92
N PHE A 49 -9.12 5.61 -6.91
CA PHE A 49 -8.36 4.56 -7.62
C PHE A 49 -8.20 4.84 -9.12
N GLU A 50 -9.14 5.58 -9.72
CA GLU A 50 -9.14 5.95 -11.12
C GLU A 50 -7.93 6.80 -11.55
N GLU A 51 -7.27 7.49 -10.61
CA GLU A 51 -6.07 8.27 -10.93
C GLU A 51 -4.92 7.42 -11.49
N LEU A 52 -4.89 6.11 -11.17
CA LEU A 52 -3.92 5.18 -11.74
C LEU A 52 -4.00 5.12 -13.27
N PHE A 53 -5.20 5.25 -13.85
CA PHE A 53 -5.37 5.22 -15.31
C PHE A 53 -4.71 6.43 -15.99
N ARG A 54 -4.73 7.58 -15.33
CA ARG A 54 -4.04 8.79 -15.79
C ARG A 54 -2.54 8.66 -15.56
N PHE A 55 -2.13 8.14 -14.40
CA PHE A 55 -0.73 7.95 -14.05
C PHE A 55 0.00 7.04 -15.04
N GLN A 56 -0.63 5.92 -15.44
CA GLN A 56 -0.09 4.97 -16.44
C GLN A 56 0.22 5.62 -17.79
N GLN A 57 -0.44 6.74 -18.14
CA GLN A 57 -0.24 7.44 -19.41
C GLN A 57 0.92 8.45 -19.37
N ALA A 58 1.47 8.75 -18.19
CA ALA A 58 2.50 9.78 -18.04
C ALA A 58 3.88 9.33 -18.57
N ALA A 59 4.26 8.07 -18.34
CA ALA A 59 5.51 7.48 -18.83
C ALA A 59 5.49 5.94 -18.73
N PRO A 60 6.33 5.20 -19.48
CA PRO A 60 6.43 3.75 -19.34
C PRO A 60 6.74 3.28 -17.91
N ALA A 61 7.65 3.95 -17.20
CA ALA A 61 7.96 3.63 -15.81
C ALA A 61 6.77 3.82 -14.85
N ALA A 62 5.90 4.79 -15.13
CA ALA A 62 4.69 5.02 -14.34
C ALA A 62 3.65 3.89 -14.54
N ARG A 63 3.70 3.22 -15.70
CA ARG A 63 2.86 2.05 -15.95
C ARG A 63 3.30 0.86 -15.08
N ASP A 64 4.60 0.58 -15.04
CA ASP A 64 5.15 -0.51 -14.24
C ASP A 64 4.84 -0.30 -12.75
N GLU A 65 4.98 0.93 -12.24
CA GLU A 65 4.65 1.27 -10.84
C GLU A 65 3.15 1.12 -10.53
N ALA A 66 2.27 1.48 -11.46
CA ALA A 66 0.83 1.25 -11.31
C ALA A 66 0.49 -0.25 -11.29
N ASP A 67 1.12 -1.04 -12.15
CA ASP A 67 0.91 -2.50 -12.21
C ASP A 67 1.43 -3.18 -10.93
N GLU A 68 2.55 -2.72 -10.37
CA GLU A 68 3.07 -3.15 -9.07
C GLU A 68 2.09 -2.81 -7.93
N PHE A 69 1.54 -1.60 -7.92
CA PHE A 69 0.55 -1.18 -6.92
C PHE A 69 -0.72 -2.04 -6.98
N VAL A 70 -1.26 -2.28 -8.18
CA VAL A 70 -2.42 -3.17 -8.35
C VAL A 70 -2.12 -4.59 -7.91
N SER A 71 -0.92 -5.10 -8.25
CA SER A 71 -0.49 -6.44 -7.83
C SER A 71 -0.43 -6.57 -6.30
N LEU A 72 0.07 -5.54 -5.61
CA LEU A 72 0.12 -5.49 -4.16
C LEU A 72 -1.29 -5.56 -3.53
N LEU A 73 -2.26 -4.82 -4.07
CA LEU A 73 -3.65 -4.88 -3.59
C LEU A 73 -4.30 -6.26 -3.85
N LEU A 74 -4.07 -6.84 -5.02
CA LEU A 74 -4.59 -8.15 -5.37
C LEU A 74 -4.04 -9.25 -4.47
N GLU A 75 -2.72 -9.28 -4.25
CA GLU A 75 -2.12 -10.31 -3.41
C GLU A 75 -2.52 -10.16 -1.93
N ALA A 76 -2.64 -8.92 -1.44
CA ALA A 76 -3.14 -8.66 -0.10
C ALA A 76 -4.56 -9.16 0.16
N THR A 77 -5.42 -9.19 -0.87
CA THR A 77 -6.80 -9.71 -0.76
C THR A 77 -6.92 -11.22 -1.04
N ARG A 78 -5.95 -11.83 -1.73
CA ARG A 78 -5.96 -13.27 -2.08
C ARG A 78 -5.36 -14.16 -1.00
N GLN A 79 -4.35 -13.66 -0.30
CA GLN A 79 -3.74 -14.33 0.84
C GLN A 79 -4.76 -14.51 2.00
N ARG A 80 -4.47 -15.43 2.92
CA ARG A 80 -5.34 -15.75 4.08
C ARG A 80 -4.59 -15.79 5.41
N GLU A 81 -3.35 -15.33 5.43
CA GLU A 81 -2.48 -15.34 6.60
C GLU A 81 -2.85 -14.23 7.58
N VAL A 82 -3.25 -13.06 7.06
CA VAL A 82 -3.66 -11.89 7.84
C VAL A 82 -4.98 -11.33 7.31
N PRO A 83 -5.91 -10.86 8.16
CA PRO A 83 -7.22 -10.40 7.72
C PRO A 83 -7.12 -8.97 7.15
N ILE A 84 -6.92 -8.86 5.83
CA ILE A 84 -6.86 -7.58 5.09
C ILE A 84 -8.12 -7.41 4.25
N PHE A 85 -8.75 -6.26 4.39
CA PHE A 85 -9.91 -5.81 3.63
C PHE A 85 -9.52 -4.56 2.84
N VAL A 86 -9.76 -4.57 1.53
CA VAL A 86 -9.48 -3.44 0.66
C VAL A 86 -10.80 -2.84 0.20
N VAL A 87 -10.98 -1.54 0.42
CA VAL A 87 -12.08 -0.75 -0.13
C VAL A 87 -11.49 0.20 -1.16
N LEU A 88 -12.02 0.15 -2.37
CA LEU A 88 -11.66 1.05 -3.46
C LEU A 88 -12.81 2.02 -3.69
N THR A 89 -12.50 3.31 -3.81
CA THR A 89 -13.44 4.29 -4.37
C THR A 89 -13.00 4.67 -5.78
N MET A 90 -13.98 4.98 -6.63
CA MET A 90 -13.73 5.57 -7.94
C MET A 90 -14.74 6.67 -8.24
N ARG A 91 -14.31 7.71 -8.94
CA ARG A 91 -15.23 8.68 -9.56
C ARG A 91 -15.67 8.21 -10.94
N SER A 92 -16.95 8.42 -11.25
CA SER A 92 -17.56 8.01 -12.52
C SER A 92 -17.29 8.96 -13.69
N ASP A 93 -16.73 10.13 -13.43
CA ASP A 93 -16.39 11.16 -14.43
C ASP A 93 -14.93 11.10 -14.91
N PHE A 94 -14.27 9.95 -14.71
CA PHE A 94 -12.90 9.67 -15.12
C PHE A 94 -12.82 8.80 -16.39
#